data_AF-A0A534UEK4-F1
#
_entry.id   AF-A0A534UEK4-F1
#
_cell.length_a   1.000
_cell.length_b   1.000
_cell.length_c   1.000
_cell.angle_alpha   90.00
_cell.angle_beta   90.00
_cell.angle_gamma   90.00
#
_symmetry.space_group_name_H-M   'P 1'
#
loop_
_entity.id
_entity.type
_entity.pdbx_description
1 polymer ?
#
loop_
_entity_poly.entity_id
_entity_poly.type
_entity_poly.pdbx_seq_one_letter_code
_entity_poly.pdbx_strand_id
1 'polypeptide(L)'
;MYAKSLGFAIALILAILVLPSSSYAQSRTATESVADIDTSTHPNGSIVILNKEQTDVPGYVHTQYAFIDQLCGAQLVDHYGPPVDPNDKELKLVEQRACMEIAMNTRDGD
;
A
#
# COMPACT_ATOMS: atom_id res chain seq x y z
N MET A 1 -37.88 -16.63 -47.31
CA MET A 1 -37.47 -17.52 -46.21
C MET A 1 -36.18 -16.99 -45.58
N TYR A 2 -36.27 -16.01 -44.68
CA TYR A 2 -35.11 -15.43 -43.97
C TYR A 2 -35.34 -15.53 -42.46
N ALA A 3 -35.36 -16.75 -41.94
CA ALA A 3 -35.59 -17.00 -40.52
C ALA A 3 -34.65 -18.08 -39.97
N LYS A 4 -33.39 -18.10 -40.44
CA LYS A 4 -32.39 -19.08 -39.99
C LYS A 4 -31.05 -18.49 -39.52
N SER A 5 -30.87 -17.17 -39.54
CA SER A 5 -29.56 -16.56 -39.22
C SER A 5 -29.51 -15.83 -37.86
N LEU A 6 -30.64 -15.65 -37.16
CA LEU A 6 -30.69 -14.86 -35.92
C LEU A 6 -30.40 -15.68 -34.65
N GLY A 7 -30.55 -17.01 -34.70
CA GLY A 7 -30.33 -17.88 -33.55
C GLY A 7 -28.86 -18.09 -33.18
N PHE A 8 -27.94 -17.92 -34.13
CA PHE A 8 -26.50 -18.13 -33.88
C PHE A 8 -25.84 -16.95 -33.17
N ALA A 9 -26.35 -15.72 -33.35
CA ALA A 9 -25.77 -14.52 -32.74
C ALA A 9 -26.08 -14.43 -31.23
N ILE A 10 -27.26 -14.87 -30.80
CA ILE A 10 -27.70 -14.78 -29.40
C ILE A 10 -26.93 -15.78 -28.52
N ALA A 11 -26.58 -16.96 -29.05
CA ALA A 11 -25.78 -17.95 -28.33
C ALA A 11 -24.31 -17.50 -28.12
N LEU A 12 -23.76 -16.69 -29.03
CA LEU A 12 -22.39 -16.17 -28.92
C LEU A 12 -22.27 -15.07 -27.86
N ILE A 13 -23.34 -14.30 -27.63
CA ILE A 13 -23.36 -13.20 -26.65
C ILE A 13 -23.47 -13.74 -25.21
N LEU A 14 -24.12 -14.90 -25.01
CA LEU A 14 -24.22 -15.53 -23.69
C LEU A 14 -22.91 -16.19 -23.20
N ALA A 15 -21.98 -16.53 -24.10
CA ALA A 15 -20.73 -17.20 -23.73
C ALA A 15 -19.67 -16.25 -23.13
N ILE A 16 -19.81 -14.94 -23.33
CA ILE A 16 -18.83 -13.93 -22.88
C ILE A 16 -19.06 -13.50 -21.43
N LEU A 17 -20.23 -13.81 -20.85
CA LEU A 17 -20.60 -13.43 -19.48
C LEU A 17 -20.07 -14.39 -18.40
N VAL A 18 -19.36 -15.46 -18.78
CA VAL A 18 -18.74 -16.40 -17.84
C VAL A 18 -17.21 -16.28 -17.92
N LEU A 19 -16.71 -15.04 -17.84
CA LEU A 19 -15.35 -14.85 -17.37
C LEU A 19 -15.38 -15.18 -15.87
N PRO A 20 -14.65 -16.21 -15.39
CA PRO A 20 -14.42 -16.33 -13.96
C PRO A 20 -13.77 -15.01 -13.57
N SER A 21 -14.45 -14.22 -12.75
CA SER A 21 -13.83 -13.17 -11.99
C SER A 21 -12.74 -13.88 -11.18
N SER A 22 -11.54 -13.92 -11.75
CA SER A 22 -10.31 -14.18 -11.04
C SER A 22 -10.23 -13.04 -10.04
N SER A 23 -10.92 -13.21 -8.91
CA SER A 23 -10.54 -12.55 -7.68
C SER A 23 -9.13 -13.02 -7.45
N TYR A 24 -8.18 -12.26 -7.98
CA TYR A 24 -6.84 -12.23 -7.46
C TYR A 24 -7.04 -11.83 -6.00
N ALA A 25 -7.22 -12.83 -5.14
CA ALA A 25 -6.81 -12.75 -3.77
C ALA A 25 -5.32 -12.48 -3.85
N GLN A 26 -4.98 -11.22 -4.09
CA GLN A 26 -3.63 -10.71 -4.03
C GLN A 26 -3.20 -11.02 -2.60
N SER A 27 -2.33 -12.03 -2.51
CA SER A 27 -1.79 -12.56 -1.28
C SER A 27 -1.45 -11.37 -0.38
N ARG A 28 -2.22 -11.21 0.71
CA ARG A 28 -1.88 -10.33 1.83
C ARG A 28 -0.61 -10.90 2.44
N THR A 29 0.51 -10.63 1.80
CA THR A 29 1.82 -10.96 2.32
C THR A 29 2.23 -9.73 3.10
N ALA A 30 1.56 -9.51 4.24
CA ALA A 30 2.07 -8.61 5.26
C ALA A 30 3.45 -9.16 5.61
N THR A 31 4.49 -8.48 5.13
CA THR A 31 5.86 -9.00 5.25
C THR A 31 6.30 -8.96 6.70
N GLU A 32 5.77 -7.99 7.48
CA GLU A 32 5.95 -7.89 8.93
C GLU A 32 4.72 -7.25 9.57
N SER A 33 4.36 -7.70 10.78
CA SER A 33 3.35 -7.03 11.60
C SER A 33 4.00 -5.83 12.30
N VAL A 34 3.26 -4.73 12.49
CA VAL A 34 3.77 -3.49 13.13
C VAL A 34 4.35 -3.76 14.52
N ALA A 35 3.87 -4.81 15.20
CA ALA A 35 4.33 -5.24 16.51
C ALA A 35 5.72 -5.93 16.49
N ASP A 36 6.21 -6.34 15.32
CA ASP A 36 7.50 -7.03 15.14
C ASP A 36 8.62 -6.12 14.62
N ILE A 37 8.34 -4.83 14.38
CA ILE A 37 9.36 -3.91 13.88
C ILE A 37 10.32 -3.56 15.01
N ASP A 38 11.39 -4.34 15.12
CA ASP A 38 12.50 -4.04 16.01
C ASP A 38 13.26 -2.80 15.47
N THR A 39 13.09 -1.67 16.15
CA THR A 39 13.78 -0.43 15.80
C THR A 39 15.30 -0.53 16.03
N SER A 40 15.77 -1.50 16.82
CA SER A 40 17.19 -1.71 17.08
C SER A 40 17.94 -2.35 15.90
N THR A 41 17.23 -3.06 15.02
CA THR A 41 17.81 -3.71 13.83
C THR A 41 17.81 -2.81 12.59
N HIS A 42 17.20 -1.62 12.68
CA HIS A 42 17.01 -0.71 11.56
C HIS A 42 17.80 0.60 11.75
N PRO A 43 18.41 1.15 10.68
CA PRO A 43 19.13 2.42 10.79
C PRO A 43 18.18 3.58 11.09
N ASN A 44 18.65 4.55 11.87
CA ASN A 44 17.89 5.77 12.16
C ASN A 44 17.62 6.54 10.84
N GLY A 45 16.39 7.05 10.68
CA GLY A 45 15.92 7.78 9.52
C GLY A 45 15.60 6.88 8.33
N SER A 46 15.30 5.60 8.58
CA SER A 46 14.99 4.62 7.54
C SER A 46 13.49 4.41 7.37
N ILE A 47 13.11 3.98 6.16
CA ILE A 47 11.74 3.64 5.80
C ILE A 47 11.71 2.14 5.49
N VAL A 48 10.85 1.41 6.20
CA VAL A 48 10.65 -0.03 6.03
C VAL A 48 9.25 -0.25 5.44
N ILE A 49 9.17 -0.80 4.24
CA ILE A 49 7.88 -1.11 3.60
C ILE A 49 7.33 -2.41 4.18
N LEU A 50 6.14 -2.36 4.77
CA LEU A 50 5.49 -3.49 5.44
C LEU A 50 4.51 -4.20 4.51
N ASN A 51 3.76 -3.40 3.76
CA ASN A 51 2.77 -3.88 2.81
C ASN A 51 2.70 -2.95 1.60
N LYS A 52 2.41 -3.53 0.44
CA LYS A 52 2.20 -2.79 -0.80
C LYS A 52 1.13 -3.49 -1.63
N GLU A 53 -0.01 -2.83 -1.77
CA GLU A 53 -1.17 -3.31 -2.52
C GLU A 53 -1.41 -2.42 -3.74
N GLN A 54 -1.75 -3.05 -4.88
CA GLN A 54 -2.14 -2.29 -6.06
C GLN A 54 -3.59 -1.85 -5.86
N THR A 55 -3.87 -0.60 -6.24
CA THR A 55 -5.24 -0.08 -6.22
C THR A 55 -5.85 -0.19 -7.61
N ASP A 56 -7.17 0.00 -7.70
CA ASP A 56 -7.89 0.02 -8.97
C ASP A 56 -7.54 1.25 -9.84
N VAL A 57 -6.83 2.23 -9.28
CA VAL A 57 -6.41 3.45 -9.97
C VAL A 57 -5.01 3.26 -10.57
N PRO A 58 -4.84 3.35 -11.90
CA PRO A 58 -3.53 3.20 -12.53
C PRO A 58 -2.49 4.17 -11.96
N GLY A 59 -1.34 3.63 -11.56
CA GLY A 59 -0.24 4.42 -10.99
C GLY A 59 -0.35 4.69 -9.49
N TYR A 60 -1.42 4.23 -8.83
CA TYR A 60 -1.62 4.37 -7.40
C TYR A 60 -1.49 3.03 -6.69
N VAL A 61 -0.78 3.04 -5.57
CA VAL A 61 -0.62 1.92 -4.66
C VAL A 61 -1.01 2.35 -3.26
N HIS A 62 -1.53 1.39 -2.51
CA HIS A 62 -1.63 1.49 -1.06
C HIS A 62 -0.36 0.91 -0.48
N THR A 63 0.43 1.74 0.21
CA THR A 63 1.69 1.32 0.82
C THR A 63 1.62 1.60 2.31
N GLN A 64 1.80 0.56 3.12
CA GLN A 64 2.04 0.72 4.55
C GLN A 64 3.53 0.59 4.80
N TYR A 65 4.10 1.58 5.46
CA TYR A 65 5.51 1.60 5.83
C TYR A 65 5.71 2.11 7.25
N ALA A 66 6.87 1.81 7.83
CA ALA A 66 7.31 2.38 9.08
C ALA A 66 8.51 3.30 8.84
N PHE A 67 8.45 4.50 9.39
CA PHE A 67 9.61 5.37 9.55
C PHE A 67 10.26 5.09 10.90
N ILE A 68 11.57 4.83 10.91
CA ILE A 68 12.32 4.45 12.11
C ILE A 68 13.21 5.59 12.54
N ASP A 69 12.99 6.14 13.73
CA ASP A 69 13.86 7.13 14.35
C ASP A 69 14.01 6.84 15.85
N GLN A 70 15.20 7.07 16.41
CA GLN A 70 15.47 6.81 17.82
C GLN A 70 14.72 7.76 18.77
N LEU A 71 14.29 8.94 18.30
CA LEU A 71 13.57 9.93 19.10
C LEU A 71 12.08 9.62 19.23
N CYS A 72 11.44 9.08 18.17
CA CYS A 72 10.01 8.78 18.15
C CYS A 72 9.68 7.29 18.03
N GLY A 73 10.69 6.42 17.91
CA GLY A 73 10.49 4.98 17.68
C GLY A 73 10.12 4.65 16.24
N ALA A 74 9.26 3.64 16.07
CA ALA A 74 8.70 3.30 14.77
C ALA A 74 7.36 4.03 14.56
N GLN A 75 7.30 4.90 13.56
CA GLN A 75 6.08 5.57 13.15
C GLN A 75 5.47 4.85 11.95
N LEU A 76 4.27 4.29 12.14
CA LEU A 76 3.52 3.68 11.06
C LEU A 76 2.87 4.75 10.18
N VAL A 77 3.05 4.63 8.87
CA VAL A 77 2.44 5.49 7.88
C VAL A 77 1.67 4.65 6.87
N ASP A 78 0.42 5.06 6.66
CA ASP A 78 -0.46 4.50 5.65
C ASP A 78 -0.57 5.51 4.49
N HIS A 79 -0.02 5.13 3.33
CA HIS A 79 0.09 6.00 2.15
C HIS A 79 -0.73 5.46 0.98
N TYR A 80 -1.62 6.30 0.45
CA TYR A 80 -2.36 6.06 -0.79
C TYR A 80 -1.91 7.05 -1.86
N GLY A 81 -1.17 6.57 -2.86
CA GLY A 81 -0.58 7.47 -3.84
C GLY A 81 0.38 6.79 -4.80
N PRO A 82 1.29 7.55 -5.41
CA PRO A 82 2.40 7.00 -6.16
C PRO A 82 3.24 6.03 -5.30
N PRO A 83 3.94 5.07 -5.91
CA PRO A 83 4.82 4.16 -5.18
C PRO A 83 5.85 4.88 -4.33
N VAL A 84 5.90 4.53 -3.05
CA VAL A 84 6.90 5.03 -2.09
C VAL A 84 8.28 4.46 -2.46
N ASP A 85 9.27 5.34 -2.57
CA ASP A 85 10.69 4.95 -2.60
C ASP A 85 11.28 5.10 -1.19
N PRO A 86 11.70 4.00 -0.53
CA PRO A 86 12.31 4.06 0.80
C PRO A 86 13.65 4.81 0.84
N ASN A 87 14.23 5.13 -0.32
CA ASN A 87 15.46 5.92 -0.43
C ASN A 87 15.21 7.40 -0.77
N ASP A 88 13.95 7.81 -0.92
CA ASP A 88 13.59 9.19 -1.19
C ASP A 88 14.04 10.10 -0.03
N LYS A 89 14.89 11.08 -0.33
CA LYS A 89 15.44 12.01 0.65
C LYS A 89 14.39 13.01 1.12
N GLU A 90 13.49 13.44 0.24
CA GLU A 90 12.44 14.39 0.61
C GLU A 90 11.44 13.72 1.55
N LEU A 91 11.05 12.48 1.24
CA LEU A 91 10.17 11.71 2.12
C LEU A 91 10.78 11.52 3.52
N LYS A 92 12.06 11.15 3.60
CA LYS A 92 12.76 11.02 4.89
C LYS A 92 12.77 12.31 5.69
N LEU A 93 12.96 13.46 5.05
CA LEU A 93 12.94 14.76 5.72
C LEU A 93 11.54 15.13 6.22
N VAL A 94 10.50 14.77 5.48
CA VAL A 94 9.10 14.98 5.88
C VAL A 94 8.78 14.14 7.11
N GLU A 95 9.09 12.84 7.08
CA GLU A 95 8.85 11.95 8.21
C GLU A 95 9.67 12.34 9.44
N GLN A 96 10.93 12.72 9.25
CA GLN A 96 11.77 13.21 10.33
C GLN A 96 11.19 14.47 10.99
N ARG A 97 10.63 15.40 10.20
CA ARG A 97 9.97 16.59 10.75
C ARG A 97 8.72 16.21 11.54
N ALA A 98 7.89 15.31 11.02
CA ALA A 98 6.69 14.84 11.70
C ALA A 98 7.05 14.15 13.03
N CYS A 99 8.07 13.30 13.02
CA CYS A 99 8.63 12.65 14.20
C CYS A 99 9.09 13.69 15.26
N MET A 100 9.83 14.72 14.86
CA MET A 100 10.26 15.78 15.77
C MET A 100 9.08 16.57 16.36
N GLU A 101 8.07 16.88 15.55
CA GLU A 101 6.88 17.59 16.00
C GLU A 101 6.10 16.79 17.04
N ILE A 102 5.92 15.48 16.81
CA ILE A 102 5.29 14.58 17.78
C ILE A 102 6.12 14.55 19.07
N ALA A 103 7.44 14.36 18.98
CA ALA A 103 8.31 14.27 20.15
C ALA A 103 8.28 15.56 21.00
N MET A 104 8.24 16.74 20.38
CA MET A 104 8.10 18.01 21.11
C MET A 104 6.74 18.13 21.79
N ASN A 105 5.65 17.80 21.08
CA ASN A 105 4.30 17.86 21.62
C ASN A 105 4.10 16.90 22.80
N THR A 106 4.71 15.71 22.76
CA THR A 106 4.67 14.76 23.88
C THR A 106 5.42 15.29 25.10
N ARG A 107 6.53 16.02 24.89
CA ARG A 107 7.36 16.54 25.98
C ARG A 107 6.73 17.74 26.71
N ASP A 108 5.90 18.53 26.03
CA ASP A 108 5.26 19.72 26.60
C ASP A 108 3.91 19.39 27.29
N GLY A 109 3.43 18.15 27.18
CA GLY A 109 2.16 17.68 27.77
C GLY A 109 2.28 16.94 29.11
N ASP A 110 3.49 16.83 29.67
CA ASP A 110 3.82 16.14 30.93
C ASP A 110 4.17 17.13 32.07
#